data_AF-A0A0U2VYL0-F1
#
_entry.id   AF-A0A0U2VYL0-F1
#
_cell.length_a   1.000
_cell.length_b   1.000
_cell.length_c   1.000
_cell.angle_alpha   90.00
_cell.angle_beta   90.00
_cell.angle_gamma   90.00
#
_symmetry.space_group_name_H-M   'P 1'
#
loop_
_entity.id
_entity.type
_entity.pdbx_description
1 polymer ?
#
loop_
_entity_poly.entity_id
_entity_poly.type
_entity_poly.pdbx_seq_one_letter_code
_entity_poly.pdbx_strand_id
1 'polypeptide(L)'
;MNEIKINNFFIRYDTVQTEQCPLKLADQVYIENKPLPRYLIGEATMSFYDFYRADCPDLQESDYRLSEKFQQIIGRFPHTNQQKITLNEHGSYSILDVPVYVDTKDFILAESNPAIYPEFHAKRVPIQSLIPIEEVEAAPVIGYKRKRLYLDGTYGSRVLLENGLETNVQSIQAKLEYVNEMYYFAHYSYAAMVQFLPEYEIASYDQFHEAYGKYIYSFTITKNGQTMPLLWPDYLYHKPENHLEFGLLANTDEARYRLFDRWEANDPITIEILAEGFEDVRFETHLKQPMSFPPKLSKSEYGLGEEICLSLDQGLIKELAEERVLFELFKTKKTSVNGYSLEYKLTENQLVLSGEQFEKPGRYQLKIKSDTYGQLLLLVTIKQEGLVQE
;
A
#
# COMPACT_ATOMS: atom_id res chain seq x y z
N MET A 1 -39.92 -19.39 -22.41
CA MET A 1 -38.96 -18.63 -23.23
C MET A 1 -38.68 -17.28 -22.62
N ASN A 2 -37.45 -17.10 -22.16
CA ASN A 2 -36.97 -15.89 -21.54
C ASN A 2 -35.83 -15.28 -22.37
N GLU A 3 -35.52 -14.01 -22.13
CA GLU A 3 -34.47 -13.29 -22.84
C GLU A 3 -33.61 -12.52 -21.84
N ILE A 4 -32.30 -12.58 -22.05
CA ILE A 4 -31.32 -11.73 -21.36
C ILE A 4 -30.82 -10.71 -22.36
N LYS A 5 -30.81 -9.43 -21.98
CA LYS A 5 -30.34 -8.33 -22.82
C LYS A 5 -29.45 -7.37 -22.04
N ILE A 6 -28.25 -7.12 -22.55
CA ILE A 6 -27.33 -6.08 -22.08
C ILE A 6 -26.79 -5.32 -23.29
N ASN A 7 -27.03 -4.01 -23.34
CA ASN A 7 -26.56 -3.16 -24.44
C ASN A 7 -26.91 -3.79 -25.80
N ASN A 8 -25.89 -4.13 -26.60
CA ASN A 8 -26.03 -4.74 -27.92
C ASN A 8 -26.06 -6.28 -27.89
N PHE A 9 -25.77 -6.89 -26.75
CA PHE A 9 -25.84 -8.33 -26.56
C PHE A 9 -27.24 -8.74 -26.10
N PHE A 10 -27.76 -9.81 -26.71
CA PHE A 10 -28.96 -10.49 -26.25
C PHE A 10 -28.81 -11.99 -26.47
N ILE A 11 -29.46 -12.76 -25.60
CA ILE A 11 -29.53 -14.20 -25.72
C ILE A 11 -30.86 -14.74 -25.19
N ARG A 12 -31.45 -15.68 -25.93
CA ARG A 12 -32.62 -16.43 -25.48
C ARG A 12 -32.22 -17.63 -24.65
N TYR A 13 -33.00 -17.90 -23.62
CA TYR A 13 -32.83 -19.07 -22.78
C TYR A 13 -34.17 -19.69 -22.36
N ASP A 14 -34.12 -20.97 -21.99
CA ASP A 14 -35.23 -21.70 -21.40
C ASP A 14 -34.75 -22.70 -20.35
N THR A 15 -35.67 -23.18 -19.53
CA THR A 15 -35.37 -24.15 -18.46
C THR A 15 -35.42 -25.61 -18.91
N VAL A 16 -35.96 -25.82 -20.12
CA VAL A 16 -36.05 -27.11 -20.79
C VAL A 16 -35.49 -26.98 -22.21
N GLN A 17 -35.01 -28.10 -22.77
CA GLN A 17 -34.52 -28.11 -24.15
C GLN A 17 -35.67 -27.81 -25.12
N THR A 18 -35.46 -26.86 -26.03
CA THR A 18 -36.41 -26.52 -27.10
C THR A 18 -35.67 -26.41 -28.43
N GLU A 19 -36.42 -26.33 -29.54
CA GLU A 19 -35.82 -26.09 -30.87
C GLU A 19 -35.06 -24.76 -30.93
N GLN A 20 -35.53 -23.75 -30.20
CA GLN A 20 -34.93 -22.41 -30.19
C GLN A 20 -33.78 -22.30 -29.18
N CYS A 21 -33.80 -23.08 -28.10
CA CYS A 21 -32.73 -23.18 -27.10
C CYS A 21 -32.19 -24.62 -27.05
N PRO A 22 -31.41 -25.06 -28.06
CA PRO A 22 -30.97 -26.44 -28.14
C PRO A 22 -29.71 -26.73 -27.31
N LEU A 23 -28.93 -25.71 -26.92
CA LEU A 23 -27.63 -25.90 -26.27
C LEU A 23 -27.77 -25.85 -24.75
N LYS A 24 -27.34 -26.90 -24.06
CA LYS A 24 -27.30 -26.94 -22.59
C LYS A 24 -26.11 -26.12 -22.07
N LEU A 25 -26.37 -25.14 -21.21
CA LEU A 25 -25.34 -24.33 -20.57
C LEU A 25 -24.93 -24.91 -19.21
N ALA A 26 -25.89 -25.11 -18.31
CA ALA A 26 -25.75 -25.83 -17.03
C ALA A 26 -27.14 -26.28 -16.58
N ASP A 27 -27.22 -27.31 -15.71
CA ASP A 27 -28.47 -27.81 -15.12
C ASP A 27 -29.74 -27.68 -16.01
N GLN A 28 -30.75 -26.97 -15.55
CA GLN A 28 -31.99 -26.63 -16.26
C GLN A 28 -31.86 -25.27 -16.97
N VAL A 29 -30.76 -25.00 -17.66
CA VAL A 29 -30.58 -23.77 -18.46
C VAL A 29 -30.07 -24.15 -19.85
N TYR A 30 -30.90 -23.90 -20.84
CA TYR A 30 -30.61 -24.08 -22.25
C TYR A 30 -30.63 -22.73 -22.95
N ILE A 31 -29.71 -22.50 -23.87
CA ILE A 31 -29.57 -21.25 -24.63
C ILE A 31 -29.69 -21.50 -26.13
N GLU A 32 -30.00 -20.44 -26.88
CA GLU A 32 -29.95 -20.48 -28.34
C GLU A 32 -28.53 -20.76 -28.87
N ASN A 33 -28.45 -21.38 -30.06
CA ASN A 33 -27.17 -21.65 -30.70
C ASN A 33 -26.65 -20.37 -31.39
N LYS A 34 -25.96 -19.54 -30.61
CA LYS A 34 -25.37 -18.26 -31.04
C LYS A 34 -23.96 -18.12 -30.44
N PRO A 35 -22.99 -17.53 -31.16
CA PRO A 35 -21.71 -17.15 -30.58
C PRO A 35 -21.91 -16.25 -29.35
N LEU A 36 -21.13 -16.51 -28.31
CA LEU A 36 -21.14 -15.73 -27.07
C LEU A 36 -19.89 -14.84 -27.01
N PRO A 37 -20.01 -13.59 -26.54
CA PRO A 37 -18.84 -12.85 -26.11
C PRO A 37 -18.14 -13.63 -24.99
N ARG A 38 -16.82 -13.51 -24.87
CA ARG A 38 -16.07 -14.27 -23.86
C ARG A 38 -16.40 -13.80 -22.45
N TYR A 39 -16.45 -12.49 -22.27
CA TYR A 39 -16.75 -11.82 -21.01
C TYR A 39 -17.47 -10.49 -21.24
N LEU A 40 -18.09 -9.99 -20.18
CA LEU A 40 -18.64 -8.65 -20.05
C LEU A 40 -17.68 -7.82 -19.18
N ILE A 41 -17.37 -6.59 -19.57
CA ILE A 41 -16.52 -5.68 -18.78
C ILE A 41 -17.32 -4.48 -18.26
N GLY A 42 -16.95 -3.96 -17.11
CA GLY A 42 -17.54 -2.75 -16.55
C GLY A 42 -16.69 -2.17 -15.43
N GLU A 43 -17.26 -1.26 -14.66
CA GLU A 43 -16.60 -0.60 -13.54
C GLU A 43 -17.49 -0.66 -12.29
N ALA A 44 -16.89 -0.87 -11.12
CA ALA A 44 -17.61 -0.98 -9.87
C ALA A 44 -16.92 -0.22 -8.74
N THR A 45 -17.70 0.38 -7.86
CA THR A 45 -17.20 0.81 -6.55
C THR A 45 -17.07 -0.41 -5.64
N MET A 46 -15.88 -0.64 -5.11
CA MET A 46 -15.59 -1.77 -4.21
C MET A 46 -15.14 -1.27 -2.85
N SER A 47 -15.60 -1.94 -1.78
CA SER A 47 -14.93 -1.80 -0.49
C SER A 47 -13.49 -2.32 -0.58
N PHE A 48 -12.59 -1.83 0.29
CA PHE A 48 -11.24 -2.41 0.38
C PHE A 48 -11.29 -3.91 0.67
N TYR A 49 -12.21 -4.35 1.53
CA TYR A 49 -12.40 -5.77 1.79
C TYR A 49 -12.73 -6.55 0.51
N ASP A 50 -13.76 -6.15 -0.24
CA ASP A 50 -14.12 -6.81 -1.50
C ASP A 50 -12.96 -6.79 -2.50
N PHE A 51 -12.21 -5.69 -2.55
CA PHE A 51 -11.06 -5.56 -3.43
C PHE A 51 -9.94 -6.53 -3.04
N TYR A 52 -9.53 -6.60 -1.78
CA TYR A 52 -8.38 -7.40 -1.36
C TYR A 52 -8.71 -8.83 -0.95
N ARG A 53 -9.99 -9.22 -0.79
CA ARG A 53 -10.38 -10.53 -0.24
C ARG A 53 -9.71 -11.72 -0.92
N ALA A 54 -9.57 -11.71 -2.25
CA ALA A 54 -8.90 -12.80 -2.98
C ALA A 54 -7.39 -12.84 -2.72
N ASP A 55 -6.78 -11.68 -2.48
CA ASP A 55 -5.35 -11.50 -2.27
C ASP A 55 -4.98 -11.67 -0.78
N CYS A 56 -5.96 -11.47 0.12
CA CYS A 56 -5.81 -11.47 1.59
C CYS A 56 -6.96 -12.25 2.26
N PRO A 57 -7.08 -13.57 2.04
CA PRO A 57 -8.26 -14.36 2.46
C PRO A 57 -8.41 -14.49 3.98
N ASP A 58 -7.33 -14.30 4.75
CA ASP A 58 -7.32 -14.42 6.21
C ASP A 58 -7.80 -13.14 6.92
N LEU A 59 -7.92 -12.02 6.20
CA LEU A 59 -8.37 -10.75 6.76
C LEU A 59 -9.90 -10.63 6.67
N GLN A 60 -10.51 -10.16 7.75
CA GLN A 60 -11.94 -9.89 7.83
C GLN A 60 -12.23 -8.43 7.46
N GLU A 61 -13.49 -8.12 7.11
CA GLU A 61 -13.89 -6.76 6.75
C GLU A 61 -13.56 -5.72 7.84
N SER A 62 -13.66 -6.11 9.12
CA SER A 62 -13.28 -5.25 10.25
C SER A 62 -11.80 -4.87 10.27
N ASP A 63 -10.92 -5.69 9.70
CA ASP A 63 -9.48 -5.43 9.64
C ASP A 63 -9.11 -4.31 8.66
N TYR A 64 -10.07 -3.85 7.85
CA TYR A 64 -9.91 -2.73 6.91
C TYR A 64 -10.47 -1.41 7.45
N ARG A 65 -11.00 -1.42 8.68
CA ARG A 65 -11.46 -0.19 9.33
C ARG A 65 -10.27 0.60 9.84
N LEU A 66 -10.36 1.92 9.71
CA LEU A 66 -9.39 2.83 10.30
C LEU A 66 -9.44 2.77 11.83
N SER A 67 -8.29 2.60 12.47
CA SER A 67 -8.21 2.81 13.92
C SER A 67 -8.38 4.28 14.29
N GLU A 68 -8.83 4.52 15.53
CA GLU A 68 -9.05 5.87 16.06
C GLU A 68 -7.79 6.76 15.96
N LYS A 69 -6.60 6.16 16.13
CA LYS A 69 -5.32 6.85 16.00
C LYS A 69 -5.12 7.43 14.59
N PHE A 70 -5.52 6.69 13.55
CA PHE A 70 -5.44 7.16 12.17
C PHE A 70 -6.55 8.15 11.81
N GLN A 71 -7.76 8.01 12.38
CA GLN A 71 -8.84 8.98 12.15
C GLN A 71 -8.43 10.39 12.60
N GLN A 72 -7.68 10.53 13.69
CA GLN A 72 -7.14 11.82 14.15
C GLN A 72 -6.05 12.38 13.21
N ILE A 73 -5.32 11.52 12.50
CA ILE A 73 -4.25 11.91 11.56
C ILE A 73 -4.84 12.39 10.22
N ILE A 74 -5.85 11.70 9.69
CA ILE A 74 -6.49 12.02 8.40
C ILE A 74 -7.14 13.41 8.41
N GLY A 75 -7.70 13.85 9.53
CA GLY A 75 -8.27 15.20 9.64
C GLY A 75 -7.28 16.34 9.36
N ARG A 76 -5.97 16.06 9.39
CA ARG A 76 -4.89 17.02 9.10
C ARG A 76 -4.29 16.89 7.70
N PHE A 77 -4.52 15.76 7.02
CA PHE A 77 -3.98 15.45 5.70
C PHE A 77 -5.08 14.83 4.82
N PRO A 78 -5.86 15.66 4.10
CA PRO A 78 -6.94 15.13 3.26
C PRO A 78 -6.37 14.21 2.17
N HIS A 79 -7.13 13.18 1.81
CA HIS A 79 -6.82 12.32 0.67
C HIS A 79 -6.50 13.18 -0.55
N THR A 80 -5.43 12.85 -1.27
CA THR A 80 -5.07 13.57 -2.49
C THR A 80 -5.57 12.85 -3.74
N ASN A 81 -6.01 11.58 -3.61
CA ASN A 81 -6.74 10.82 -4.62
C ASN A 81 -8.22 10.64 -4.26
N GLN A 82 -8.92 11.72 -3.87
CA GLN A 82 -10.36 11.68 -3.53
C GLN A 82 -11.25 11.23 -4.70
N GLN A 83 -10.73 11.30 -5.92
CA GLN A 83 -11.44 10.86 -7.11
C GLN A 83 -11.54 9.34 -7.19
N LYS A 84 -10.52 8.60 -6.70
CA LYS A 84 -10.52 7.12 -6.72
C LYS A 84 -10.82 6.51 -5.35
N ILE A 85 -10.49 7.18 -4.25
CA ILE A 85 -10.63 6.64 -2.89
C ILE A 85 -11.61 7.48 -2.09
N THR A 86 -12.65 6.84 -1.56
CA THR A 86 -13.65 7.48 -0.69
C THR A 86 -13.70 6.77 0.66
N LEU A 87 -13.85 7.55 1.73
CA LEU A 87 -14.05 7.04 3.08
C LEU A 87 -15.54 7.07 3.40
N ASN A 88 -16.13 5.94 3.77
CA ASN A 88 -17.53 5.88 4.17
C ASN A 88 -17.73 6.29 5.64
N GLU A 89 -18.99 6.47 6.04
CA GLU A 89 -19.38 6.88 7.40
C GLU A 89 -18.96 5.87 8.50
N HIS A 90 -18.66 4.63 8.11
CA HIS A 90 -18.22 3.57 9.01
C HIS A 90 -16.70 3.46 9.12
N GLY A 91 -15.94 4.42 8.57
CA GLY A 91 -14.48 4.46 8.65
C GLY A 91 -13.80 3.40 7.78
N SER A 92 -14.47 2.94 6.71
CA SER A 92 -13.93 1.99 5.73
C SER A 92 -13.77 2.64 4.36
N TYR A 93 -12.66 2.35 3.69
CA TYR A 93 -12.40 2.88 2.35
C TYR A 93 -13.11 2.08 1.27
N SER A 94 -13.51 2.80 0.22
CA SER A 94 -13.95 2.22 -1.05
C SER A 94 -13.11 2.78 -2.20
N ILE A 95 -12.84 1.92 -3.17
CA ILE A 95 -12.17 2.25 -4.43
C ILE A 95 -13.27 2.43 -5.48
N LEU A 96 -13.34 3.62 -6.07
CA LEU A 96 -14.27 3.97 -7.14
C LEU A 96 -13.77 3.42 -8.47
N ASP A 97 -14.69 3.14 -9.38
CA ASP A 97 -14.43 2.77 -10.77
C ASP A 97 -13.35 1.67 -10.94
N VAL A 98 -13.43 0.62 -10.11
CA VAL A 98 -12.56 -0.55 -10.24
C VAL A 98 -12.96 -1.31 -11.50
N PRO A 99 -12.04 -1.56 -12.46
CA PRO A 99 -12.34 -2.36 -13.64
C PRO A 99 -12.68 -3.80 -13.25
N VAL A 100 -13.84 -4.26 -13.72
CA VAL A 100 -14.35 -5.61 -13.47
C VAL A 100 -14.66 -6.34 -14.75
N TYR A 101 -14.71 -7.67 -14.65
CA TYR A 101 -15.30 -8.50 -15.70
C TYR A 101 -16.12 -9.64 -15.12
N VAL A 102 -17.02 -10.16 -15.96
CA VAL A 102 -17.84 -11.33 -15.69
C VAL A 102 -17.74 -12.27 -16.88
N ASP A 103 -17.53 -13.56 -16.65
CA ASP A 103 -17.66 -14.54 -17.73
C ASP A 103 -19.11 -14.56 -18.21
N THR A 104 -19.32 -14.52 -19.53
CA THR A 104 -20.68 -14.46 -20.11
C THR A 104 -21.55 -15.64 -19.68
N LYS A 105 -20.96 -16.82 -19.48
CA LYS A 105 -21.66 -18.01 -19.00
C LYS A 105 -22.18 -17.82 -17.58
N ASP A 106 -21.32 -17.35 -16.67
CA ASP A 106 -21.68 -17.06 -15.28
C ASP A 106 -22.79 -16.00 -15.23
N PHE A 107 -22.66 -14.95 -16.04
CA PHE A 107 -23.69 -13.93 -16.16
C PHE A 107 -25.06 -14.52 -16.57
N ILE A 108 -25.10 -15.35 -17.63
CA ILE A 108 -26.33 -15.98 -18.09
C ILE A 108 -26.94 -16.87 -17.01
N LEU A 109 -26.12 -17.67 -16.32
CA LEU A 109 -26.58 -18.55 -15.25
C LEU A 109 -27.20 -17.77 -14.09
N ALA A 110 -26.55 -16.69 -13.67
CA ALA A 110 -27.04 -15.83 -12.60
C ALA A 110 -28.36 -15.16 -12.99
N GLU A 111 -28.44 -14.51 -14.15
CA GLU A 111 -29.67 -13.83 -14.63
C GLU A 111 -30.82 -14.80 -14.89
N SER A 112 -30.52 -16.04 -15.29
CA SER A 112 -31.55 -17.08 -15.47
C SER A 112 -32.10 -17.63 -14.16
N ASN A 113 -31.34 -17.53 -13.06
CA ASN A 113 -31.69 -18.10 -11.76
C ASN A 113 -31.32 -17.17 -10.59
N PRO A 114 -31.93 -15.98 -10.47
CA PRO A 114 -31.54 -14.98 -9.47
C PRO A 114 -31.68 -15.46 -8.03
N ALA A 115 -32.63 -16.36 -7.76
CA ALA A 115 -32.84 -16.94 -6.44
C ALA A 115 -31.69 -17.87 -5.99
N ILE A 116 -30.94 -18.45 -6.94
CA ILE A 116 -29.79 -19.33 -6.65
C ILE A 116 -28.52 -18.51 -6.42
N TYR A 117 -28.39 -17.35 -7.09
CA TYR A 117 -27.18 -16.51 -7.06
C TYR A 117 -27.45 -15.09 -6.52
N PRO A 118 -28.02 -14.94 -5.31
CA PRO A 118 -28.43 -13.64 -4.81
C PRO A 118 -27.25 -12.69 -4.56
N GLU A 119 -26.09 -13.18 -4.10
CA GLU A 119 -24.91 -12.34 -3.86
C GLU A 119 -24.33 -11.80 -5.17
N PHE A 120 -24.28 -12.62 -6.22
CA PHE A 120 -23.88 -12.16 -7.55
C PHE A 120 -24.75 -11.00 -8.02
N HIS A 121 -26.07 -11.14 -7.92
CA HIS A 121 -27.01 -10.09 -8.31
C HIS A 121 -26.79 -8.80 -7.53
N ALA A 122 -26.62 -8.90 -6.22
CA ALA A 122 -26.36 -7.75 -5.36
C ALA A 122 -25.08 -6.99 -5.79
N LYS A 123 -24.02 -7.71 -6.17
CA LYS A 123 -22.75 -7.11 -6.64
C LYS A 123 -22.78 -6.67 -8.09
N ARG A 124 -23.60 -7.30 -8.93
CA ARG A 124 -23.73 -7.01 -10.37
C ARG A 124 -24.59 -5.78 -10.63
N VAL A 125 -25.62 -5.52 -9.82
CA VAL A 125 -26.48 -4.33 -9.94
C VAL A 125 -25.70 -3.00 -9.97
N PRO A 126 -24.72 -2.75 -9.08
CA PRO A 126 -23.97 -1.49 -9.07
C PRO A 126 -22.88 -1.40 -10.15
N ILE A 127 -22.62 -2.44 -10.94
CA ILE A 127 -21.61 -2.38 -12.01
C ILE A 127 -22.10 -1.44 -13.11
N GLN A 128 -21.34 -0.39 -13.37
CA GLN A 128 -21.60 0.57 -14.43
C GLN A 128 -21.11 0.02 -15.77
N SER A 129 -21.89 0.28 -16.82
CA SER A 129 -21.47 0.07 -18.21
C SER A 129 -20.98 -1.35 -18.54
N LEU A 130 -21.76 -2.39 -18.17
CA LEU A 130 -21.46 -3.77 -18.59
C LEU A 130 -21.50 -3.89 -20.13
N ILE A 131 -20.34 -3.98 -20.76
CA ILE A 131 -20.19 -4.04 -22.22
C ILE A 131 -19.73 -5.45 -22.63
N PRO A 132 -20.43 -6.11 -23.56
CA PRO A 132 -19.98 -7.38 -24.15
C PRO A 132 -18.75 -7.17 -25.03
N ILE A 133 -17.77 -8.06 -24.90
CA ILE A 133 -16.55 -8.04 -25.71
C ILE A 133 -16.60 -9.16 -26.74
N GLU A 134 -16.84 -8.77 -27.99
CA GLU A 134 -17.06 -9.67 -29.15
C GLU A 134 -15.73 -10.06 -29.83
N GLU A 135 -14.77 -9.14 -29.99
CA GLU A 135 -13.43 -9.40 -30.57
C GLU A 135 -12.33 -8.55 -29.89
N VAL A 136 -11.07 -9.01 -30.01
CA VAL A 136 -9.89 -8.54 -29.25
C VAL A 136 -9.46 -7.09 -29.57
N GLU A 137 -9.89 -6.52 -30.71
CA GLU A 137 -9.37 -5.23 -31.17
C GLU A 137 -10.36 -4.06 -31.02
N ALA A 138 -9.83 -2.96 -30.46
CA ALA A 138 -10.25 -1.56 -30.67
C ALA A 138 -11.40 -0.95 -29.84
N ALA A 139 -11.73 -1.45 -28.65
CA ALA A 139 -12.30 -0.56 -27.64
C ALA A 139 -11.14 0.12 -26.88
N PRO A 140 -11.21 1.43 -26.58
CA PRO A 140 -10.36 2.04 -25.56
C PRO A 140 -10.77 1.44 -24.21
N VAL A 141 -10.26 0.24 -23.94
CA VAL A 141 -10.57 -0.54 -22.76
C VAL A 141 -9.86 0.14 -21.59
N ILE A 142 -10.63 0.95 -20.85
CA ILE A 142 -10.16 1.67 -19.66
C ILE A 142 -9.74 0.63 -18.61
N GLY A 143 -8.48 0.67 -18.20
CA GLY A 143 -7.90 -0.24 -17.20
C GLY A 143 -7.16 -1.44 -17.78
N TYR A 144 -5.94 -1.65 -17.29
CA TYR A 144 -5.02 -2.71 -17.72
C TYR A 144 -5.37 -4.09 -17.13
N LYS A 145 -5.72 -4.18 -15.83
CA LYS A 145 -6.16 -5.44 -15.18
C LYS A 145 -7.53 -5.29 -14.52
N ARG A 146 -8.27 -6.40 -14.43
CA ARG A 146 -9.66 -6.43 -13.93
C ARG A 146 -9.87 -7.44 -12.82
N LYS A 147 -10.80 -7.15 -11.91
CA LYS A 147 -11.33 -8.10 -10.91
C LYS A 147 -12.45 -8.93 -11.53
N ARG A 148 -12.41 -10.26 -11.43
CA ARG A 148 -13.53 -11.13 -11.85
C ARG A 148 -14.63 -11.12 -10.80
N LEU A 149 -15.89 -10.93 -11.18
CA LEU A 149 -17.02 -11.29 -10.32
C LEU A 149 -17.42 -12.75 -10.58
N TYR A 150 -17.39 -13.58 -9.54
CA TYR A 150 -17.80 -14.98 -9.59
C TYR A 150 -19.27 -15.16 -9.21
N LEU A 151 -19.87 -16.29 -9.61
CA LEU A 151 -21.27 -16.66 -9.33
C LEU A 151 -21.65 -16.63 -7.85
N ASP A 152 -20.70 -16.83 -6.94
CA ASP A 152 -20.91 -16.76 -5.49
C ASP A 152 -20.89 -15.33 -4.93
N GLY A 153 -20.80 -14.32 -5.81
CA GLY A 153 -20.75 -12.90 -5.43
C GLY A 153 -19.39 -12.43 -4.92
N THR A 154 -18.33 -13.24 -5.05
CA THR A 154 -16.97 -12.83 -4.68
C THR A 154 -16.20 -12.23 -5.84
N TYR A 155 -15.23 -11.37 -5.53
CA TYR A 155 -14.27 -10.85 -6.51
C TYR A 155 -12.95 -11.61 -6.45
N GLY A 156 -12.39 -11.96 -7.60
CA GLY A 156 -11.06 -12.60 -7.71
C GLY A 156 -9.88 -11.63 -7.64
N SER A 157 -8.66 -12.14 -7.80
CA SER A 157 -7.47 -11.30 -7.99
C SER A 157 -7.53 -10.50 -9.30
N ARG A 158 -6.73 -9.42 -9.39
CA ARG A 158 -6.63 -8.63 -10.63
C ARG A 158 -5.90 -9.44 -11.70
N VAL A 159 -6.51 -9.60 -12.86
CA VAL A 159 -5.91 -10.32 -13.99
C VAL A 159 -5.89 -9.47 -15.25
N LEU A 160 -4.84 -9.68 -16.05
CA LEU A 160 -4.79 -9.22 -17.43
C LEU A 160 -5.57 -10.22 -18.28
N LEU A 161 -6.62 -9.75 -18.97
CA LEU A 161 -7.49 -10.66 -19.74
C LEU A 161 -6.89 -11.09 -21.07
N GLU A 162 -6.18 -10.19 -21.75
CA GLU A 162 -5.65 -10.42 -23.10
C GLU A 162 -4.24 -9.86 -23.21
N ASN A 163 -3.40 -10.55 -23.99
CA ASN A 163 -2.04 -10.14 -24.29
C ASN A 163 -2.06 -8.84 -25.11
N GLY A 164 -1.21 -7.87 -24.75
CA GLY A 164 -1.09 -6.58 -25.46
C GLY A 164 -1.88 -5.43 -24.83
N LEU A 165 -2.81 -5.67 -23.91
CA LEU A 165 -3.42 -4.58 -23.12
C LEU A 165 -2.40 -3.90 -22.17
N GLU A 166 -1.22 -4.49 -22.00
CA GLU A 166 -0.03 -3.91 -21.35
C GLU A 166 0.36 -2.56 -21.93
N THR A 167 0.12 -2.33 -23.23
CA THR A 167 0.47 -1.05 -23.87
C THR A 167 -0.49 0.09 -23.52
N ASN A 168 -1.60 -0.19 -22.84
CA ASN A 168 -2.62 0.82 -22.50
C ASN A 168 -2.26 1.65 -21.26
N VAL A 169 -1.13 1.36 -20.62
CA VAL A 169 -0.68 2.05 -19.40
C VAL A 169 0.70 2.64 -19.58
N GLN A 170 0.98 3.66 -18.77
CA GLN A 170 2.29 4.30 -18.74
C GLN A 170 3.28 3.47 -17.92
N SER A 171 4.45 3.21 -18.50
CA SER A 171 5.55 2.59 -17.76
C SER A 171 6.19 3.57 -16.77
N ILE A 172 6.43 3.08 -15.55
CA ILE A 172 6.87 3.87 -14.40
C ILE A 172 7.84 3.10 -13.48
N GLN A 173 7.83 1.76 -13.48
CA GLN A 173 8.68 0.93 -12.62
C GLN A 173 10.15 1.33 -12.70
N ALA A 174 10.68 1.47 -13.92
CA ALA A 174 12.09 1.80 -14.14
C ALA A 174 12.46 3.24 -13.75
N LYS A 175 11.49 4.08 -13.38
CA LYS A 175 11.70 5.47 -12.94
C LYS A 175 11.69 5.62 -11.43
N LEU A 176 11.26 4.59 -10.72
CA LEU A 176 11.08 4.60 -9.28
C LEU A 176 12.13 3.72 -8.62
N GLU A 177 12.53 4.11 -7.42
CA GLU A 177 13.39 3.33 -6.56
C GLU A 177 12.80 3.21 -5.16
N TYR A 178 13.12 2.08 -4.53
CA TYR A 178 12.79 1.78 -3.15
C TYR A 178 13.96 2.13 -2.26
N VAL A 179 13.76 3.05 -1.31
CA VAL A 179 14.83 3.66 -0.53
C VAL A 179 14.46 3.83 0.94
N ASN A 180 15.48 4.13 1.75
CA ASN A 180 15.34 4.54 3.15
C ASN A 180 14.49 3.58 4.00
N GLU A 181 14.82 2.28 3.97
CA GLU A 181 14.25 1.31 4.91
C GLU A 181 14.58 1.71 6.36
N MET A 182 13.55 2.09 7.11
CA MET A 182 13.60 2.53 8.50
C MET A 182 12.99 1.48 9.41
N TYR A 183 13.65 1.22 10.53
CA TYR A 183 13.20 0.26 11.53
C TYR A 183 13.03 0.97 12.87
N TYR A 184 11.99 0.59 13.61
CA TYR A 184 11.65 1.18 14.93
C TYR A 184 11.52 2.71 14.89
N PHE A 185 10.92 3.25 13.84
CA PHE A 185 10.77 4.68 13.63
C PHE A 185 9.41 5.19 14.10
N ALA A 186 9.42 6.12 15.06
CA ALA A 186 8.22 6.77 15.60
C ALA A 186 7.15 5.76 16.09
N HIS A 187 6.10 5.54 15.31
CA HIS A 187 5.02 4.59 15.62
C HIS A 187 5.09 3.31 14.80
N TYR A 188 6.12 3.15 13.98
CA TYR A 188 6.24 2.09 13.00
C TYR A 188 7.32 1.08 13.39
N SER A 189 7.03 -0.21 13.22
CA SER A 189 8.02 -1.28 13.32
C SER A 189 8.94 -1.26 12.10
N TYR A 190 8.33 -0.98 10.95
CA TYR A 190 8.94 -0.90 9.64
C TYR A 190 8.35 0.25 8.85
N ALA A 191 9.20 1.03 8.20
CA ALA A 191 8.77 2.09 7.28
C ALA A 191 9.78 2.21 6.14
N ALA A 192 9.35 2.71 5.00
CA ALA A 192 10.25 2.98 3.89
C ALA A 192 9.65 3.98 2.91
N MET A 193 10.44 4.31 1.89
CA MET A 193 10.11 5.35 0.93
C MET A 193 10.25 4.82 -0.50
N VAL A 194 9.38 5.29 -1.39
CA VAL A 194 9.49 5.12 -2.83
C VAL A 194 9.61 6.50 -3.46
N GLN A 195 10.64 6.71 -4.27
CA GLN A 195 10.91 7.99 -4.92
C GLN A 195 11.27 7.82 -6.38
N PHE A 196 11.25 8.91 -7.14
CA PHE A 196 11.82 8.90 -8.48
C PHE A 196 13.35 8.86 -8.41
N LEU A 197 13.96 8.16 -9.37
CA LEU A 197 15.40 8.20 -9.55
C LEU A 197 15.88 9.66 -9.80
N PRO A 198 17.05 10.07 -9.30
CA PRO A 198 17.52 11.45 -9.36
C PRO A 198 17.55 12.07 -10.76
N GLU A 199 17.83 11.29 -11.80
CA GLU A 199 17.90 11.73 -13.20
C GLU A 199 16.57 12.23 -13.79
N TYR A 200 15.44 11.96 -13.12
CA TYR A 200 14.13 12.49 -13.52
C TYR A 200 13.84 13.87 -12.93
N GLU A 201 14.74 14.41 -12.09
CA GLU A 201 14.70 15.78 -11.55
C GLU A 201 13.39 16.13 -10.81
N ILE A 202 12.67 15.12 -10.30
CA ILE A 202 11.51 15.29 -9.43
C ILE A 202 12.03 15.57 -8.01
N ALA A 203 12.15 16.84 -7.67
CA ALA A 203 12.79 17.30 -6.43
C ALA A 203 11.80 17.79 -5.37
N SER A 204 10.51 17.90 -5.70
CA SER A 204 9.48 18.32 -4.77
C SER A 204 8.32 17.34 -4.68
N TYR A 205 7.62 17.43 -3.55
CA TYR A 205 6.37 16.72 -3.34
C TYR A 205 5.35 17.00 -4.45
N ASP A 206 5.12 18.27 -4.80
CA ASP A 206 4.06 18.62 -5.75
C ASP A 206 4.39 18.05 -7.14
N GLN A 207 5.69 17.99 -7.50
CA GLN A 207 6.13 17.32 -8.73
C GLN A 207 5.87 15.81 -8.68
N PHE A 208 6.20 15.12 -7.58
CA PHE A 208 5.91 13.70 -7.42
C PHE A 208 4.40 13.43 -7.51
N HIS A 209 3.60 14.25 -6.83
CA HIS A 209 2.16 14.11 -6.75
C HIS A 209 1.50 14.25 -8.12
N GLU A 210 1.90 15.27 -8.89
CA GLU A 210 1.38 15.49 -10.23
C GLU A 210 1.85 14.41 -11.23
N ALA A 211 3.08 13.91 -11.09
CA ALA A 211 3.65 12.91 -11.98
C ALA A 211 3.09 11.50 -11.76
N TYR A 212 2.84 11.11 -10.50
CA TYR A 212 2.44 9.73 -10.16
C TYR A 212 1.54 9.65 -8.92
N GLY A 213 1.84 10.40 -7.85
CA GLY A 213 1.22 10.19 -6.55
C GLY A 213 -0.31 10.27 -6.53
N LYS A 214 -0.91 11.24 -7.25
CA LYS A 214 -2.38 11.41 -7.28
C LYS A 214 -3.13 10.24 -7.91
N TYR A 215 -2.44 9.38 -8.67
CA TYR A 215 -3.03 8.23 -9.34
C TYR A 215 -2.98 6.96 -8.48
N ILE A 216 -2.17 6.93 -7.42
CA ILE A 216 -2.01 5.76 -6.54
C ILE A 216 -3.30 5.55 -5.74
N TYR A 217 -3.84 4.33 -5.82
CA TYR A 217 -5.09 3.96 -5.15
C TYR A 217 -4.97 2.68 -4.31
N SER A 218 -3.87 1.95 -4.42
CA SER A 218 -3.61 0.75 -3.63
C SER A 218 -2.12 0.56 -3.41
N PHE A 219 -1.77 0.13 -2.20
CA PHE A 219 -0.41 -0.20 -1.80
C PHE A 219 -0.48 -1.48 -0.96
N THR A 220 0.34 -2.48 -1.27
CA THR A 220 0.42 -3.71 -0.48
C THR A 220 1.86 -4.06 -0.14
N ILE A 221 2.03 -4.79 0.96
CA ILE A 221 3.29 -5.44 1.32
C ILE A 221 3.04 -6.91 1.58
N THR A 222 3.86 -7.77 0.97
CA THR A 222 3.80 -9.22 1.14
C THR A 222 5.06 -9.67 1.85
N LYS A 223 4.92 -10.47 2.92
CA LYS A 223 6.01 -11.12 3.64
C LYS A 223 5.68 -12.59 3.81
N ASN A 224 6.60 -13.49 3.45
CA ASN A 224 6.43 -14.94 3.58
C ASN A 224 5.11 -15.45 2.95
N GLY A 225 4.72 -14.90 1.80
CA GLY A 225 3.50 -15.29 1.07
C GLY A 225 2.19 -14.73 1.62
N GLN A 226 2.22 -13.97 2.71
CA GLN A 226 1.05 -13.28 3.26
C GLN A 226 1.07 -11.81 2.84
N THR A 227 0.05 -11.41 2.09
CA THR A 227 -0.13 -10.02 1.64
C THR A 227 -0.93 -9.23 2.67
N MET A 228 -0.44 -8.03 2.97
CA MET A 228 -1.12 -7.03 3.76
C MET A 228 -1.39 -5.80 2.88
N PRO A 229 -2.65 -5.37 2.76
CA PRO A 229 -2.99 -4.10 2.15
C PRO A 229 -2.74 -2.97 3.14
N LEU A 230 -2.09 -1.91 2.66
CA LEU A 230 -1.89 -0.67 3.40
C LEU A 230 -3.07 0.25 3.12
N LEU A 231 -3.71 0.76 4.17
CA LEU A 231 -4.73 1.79 4.04
C LEU A 231 -4.07 3.12 3.69
N TRP A 232 -4.84 4.09 3.18
CA TRP A 232 -4.29 5.40 2.83
C TRP A 232 -3.40 6.05 3.92
N PRO A 233 -3.74 5.99 5.22
CA PRO A 233 -2.88 6.54 6.26
C PRO A 233 -1.62 5.72 6.56
N ASP A 234 -1.53 4.49 6.08
CA ASP A 234 -0.33 3.66 6.23
C ASP A 234 0.76 4.11 5.26
N TYR A 235 0.38 4.69 4.12
CA TYR A 235 1.30 5.31 3.17
C TYR A 235 1.13 6.83 3.17
N LEU A 236 1.45 7.44 4.32
CA LEU A 236 1.32 8.88 4.50
C LEU A 236 2.32 9.65 3.65
N TYR A 237 1.75 10.40 2.73
CA TYR A 237 2.33 11.56 2.07
C TYR A 237 2.82 12.61 3.09
N HIS A 238 4.12 12.59 3.41
CA HIS A 238 4.73 13.64 4.19
C HIS A 238 5.25 14.77 3.27
N LYS A 239 4.49 15.87 3.15
CA LYS A 239 5.08 17.16 2.74
C LYS A 239 6.17 17.48 3.78
N PRO A 240 7.47 17.32 3.43
CA PRO A 240 8.10 18.19 2.45
C PRO A 240 9.04 17.49 1.45
N GLU A 241 8.93 16.18 1.21
CA GLU A 241 9.92 15.45 0.40
C GLU A 241 9.28 14.72 -0.80
N ASN A 242 10.07 14.53 -1.86
CA ASN A 242 9.73 14.07 -3.21
C ASN A 242 9.48 12.55 -3.30
N HIS A 243 8.91 11.96 -2.26
CA HIS A 243 8.73 10.52 -2.11
C HIS A 243 7.35 10.17 -1.55
N LEU A 244 6.97 8.92 -1.76
CA LEU A 244 5.89 8.23 -1.08
C LEU A 244 6.45 7.47 0.11
N GLU A 245 6.06 7.84 1.32
CA GLU A 245 6.43 7.12 2.55
C GLU A 245 5.32 6.14 2.93
N PHE A 246 5.70 4.99 3.48
CA PHE A 246 4.77 4.09 4.14
C PHE A 246 5.36 3.50 5.41
N GLY A 247 4.49 3.12 6.34
CA GLY A 247 4.86 2.60 7.65
C GLY A 247 3.85 1.60 8.19
N LEU A 248 4.36 0.60 8.88
CA LEU A 248 3.59 -0.46 9.52
C LEU A 248 3.57 -0.21 11.01
N LEU A 249 2.38 -0.01 11.59
CA LEU A 249 2.28 0.33 13.00
C LEU A 249 2.88 -0.76 13.88
N ALA A 250 3.72 -0.34 14.83
CA ALA A 250 4.22 -1.21 15.88
C ALA A 250 3.21 -1.35 17.02
N ASN A 251 3.21 -2.51 17.69
CA ASN A 251 2.48 -2.76 18.93
C ASN A 251 0.98 -2.43 18.85
N THR A 252 0.34 -2.85 17.77
CA THR A 252 -1.10 -2.67 17.55
C THR A 252 -1.82 -4.01 17.62
N ASP A 253 -3.06 -4.00 18.12
CA ASP A 253 -3.90 -5.20 18.14
C ASP A 253 -4.52 -5.51 16.76
N GLU A 254 -4.39 -4.58 15.80
CA GLU A 254 -4.87 -4.71 14.42
C GLU A 254 -4.21 -5.91 13.72
N ALA A 255 -5.02 -6.91 13.36
CA ALA A 255 -4.54 -8.19 12.85
C ALA A 255 -3.64 -8.07 11.62
N ARG A 256 -3.90 -7.07 10.75
CA ARG A 256 -3.16 -6.87 9.51
C ARG A 256 -1.65 -6.66 9.72
N TYR A 257 -1.24 -5.94 10.77
CA TYR A 257 0.19 -5.60 10.98
C TYR A 257 1.01 -6.66 11.71
N ARG A 258 0.36 -7.68 12.30
CA ARG A 258 1.03 -8.68 13.15
C ARG A 258 2.17 -9.42 12.46
N LEU A 259 2.11 -9.51 11.14
CA LEU A 259 3.15 -10.13 10.31
C LEU A 259 4.53 -9.46 10.48
N PHE A 260 4.56 -8.21 10.92
CA PHE A 260 5.78 -7.42 11.13
C PHE A 260 6.08 -7.12 12.61
N ASP A 261 5.37 -7.77 13.55
CA ASP A 261 5.75 -7.72 14.97
C ASP A 261 7.08 -8.44 15.22
N ARG A 262 7.41 -9.40 14.35
CA ARG A 262 8.68 -10.15 14.34
C ARG A 262 9.11 -10.41 12.90
N TRP A 263 10.40 -10.35 12.65
CA TRP A 263 10.99 -10.75 11.38
C TRP A 263 12.37 -11.34 11.59
N GLU A 264 12.85 -12.05 10.58
CA GLU A 264 14.20 -12.57 10.50
C GLU A 264 15.01 -11.81 9.46
N ALA A 265 16.32 -11.84 9.63
CA ALA A 265 17.22 -11.26 8.64
C ALA A 265 17.04 -11.99 7.30
N ASN A 266 16.91 -11.21 6.24
CA ASN A 266 16.66 -11.67 4.88
C ASN A 266 15.27 -12.29 4.62
N ASP A 267 14.28 -12.02 5.48
CA ASP A 267 12.89 -12.34 5.11
C ASP A 267 12.53 -11.62 3.80
N PRO A 268 12.08 -12.34 2.76
CA PRO A 268 11.72 -11.73 1.48
C PRO A 268 10.44 -10.93 1.64
N ILE A 269 10.47 -9.71 1.10
CA ILE A 269 9.29 -8.86 1.05
C ILE A 269 9.06 -8.34 -0.36
N THR A 270 7.79 -8.23 -0.71
CA THR A 270 7.34 -7.68 -1.98
C THR A 270 6.42 -6.51 -1.70
N ILE A 271 6.68 -5.38 -2.33
CA ILE A 271 5.86 -4.19 -2.24
C ILE A 271 5.21 -3.96 -3.59
N GLU A 272 3.88 -3.82 -3.63
CA GLU A 272 3.15 -3.58 -4.86
C GLU A 272 2.32 -2.30 -4.77
N ILE A 273 2.46 -1.43 -5.77
CA ILE A 273 1.75 -0.14 -5.87
C ILE A 273 0.90 -0.15 -7.13
N LEU A 274 -0.39 0.13 -6.96
CA LEU A 274 -1.35 0.19 -8.05
C LEU A 274 -1.77 1.65 -8.24
N ALA A 275 -1.63 2.13 -9.47
CA ALA A 275 -1.97 3.49 -9.86
C ALA A 275 -2.80 3.51 -11.15
N GLU A 276 -3.76 4.41 -11.22
CA GLU A 276 -4.66 4.52 -12.36
C GLU A 276 -3.91 5.04 -13.60
N GLY A 277 -4.00 4.29 -14.71
CA GLY A 277 -3.31 4.64 -15.96
C GLY A 277 -1.83 4.26 -16.02
N PHE A 278 -1.30 3.58 -15.00
CA PHE A 278 0.08 3.11 -14.94
C PHE A 278 0.15 1.58 -14.84
N GLU A 279 1.30 1.03 -15.20
CA GLU A 279 1.62 -0.37 -14.90
C GLU A 279 1.67 -0.59 -13.38
N ASP A 280 1.38 -1.82 -12.94
CA ASP A 280 1.53 -2.18 -11.53
C ASP A 280 3.03 -2.19 -11.20
N VAL A 281 3.41 -1.46 -10.15
CA VAL A 281 4.80 -1.36 -9.70
C VAL A 281 5.05 -2.41 -8.63
N ARG A 282 6.18 -3.11 -8.72
CA ARG A 282 6.61 -4.16 -7.81
C ARG A 282 8.08 -3.98 -7.42
N PHE A 283 8.33 -3.91 -6.11
CA PHE A 283 9.68 -3.96 -5.56
C PHE A 283 9.86 -5.26 -4.77
N GLU A 284 10.99 -5.92 -4.98
CA GLU A 284 11.40 -7.10 -4.22
C GLU A 284 12.65 -6.74 -3.44
N THR A 285 12.59 -6.91 -2.12
CA THR A 285 13.72 -6.65 -1.22
C THR A 285 13.69 -7.66 -0.06
N HIS A 286 14.62 -7.51 0.87
CA HIS A 286 14.81 -8.42 1.99
C HIS A 286 14.95 -7.61 3.28
N LEU A 287 14.23 -8.04 4.33
CA LEU A 287 14.29 -7.35 5.61
C LEU A 287 15.68 -7.42 6.23
N LYS A 288 16.06 -6.31 6.86
CA LYS A 288 17.33 -6.15 7.58
C LYS A 288 17.32 -6.94 8.88
N GLN A 289 18.50 -7.12 9.46
CA GLN A 289 18.63 -7.85 10.72
C GLN A 289 17.83 -7.14 11.84
N PRO A 290 16.93 -7.85 12.54
CA PRO A 290 16.24 -7.28 13.68
C PRO A 290 17.24 -6.95 14.80
N MET A 291 16.98 -5.88 15.53
CA MET A 291 17.76 -5.56 16.74
C MET A 291 17.25 -6.39 17.92
N SER A 292 18.17 -6.75 18.82
CA SER A 292 17.81 -7.49 20.05
C SER A 292 16.87 -6.68 20.95
N PHE A 293 16.96 -5.35 20.87
CA PHE A 293 16.04 -4.41 21.48
C PHE A 293 15.94 -3.14 20.62
N PRO A 294 14.79 -2.44 20.62
CA PRO A 294 14.63 -1.20 19.88
C PRO A 294 15.60 -0.11 20.36
N PRO A 295 16.13 0.73 19.46
CA PRO A 295 16.99 1.85 19.83
C PRO A 295 16.20 2.84 20.71
N LYS A 296 16.81 3.31 21.79
CA LYS A 296 16.12 4.13 22.79
C LYS A 296 17.01 5.21 23.38
N LEU A 297 16.57 6.46 23.27
CA LEU A 297 17.15 7.57 24.03
C LEU A 297 16.86 7.41 25.51
N SER A 298 17.84 7.72 26.37
CA SER A 298 17.65 7.69 27.82
C SER A 298 16.50 8.58 28.29
N LYS A 299 16.21 9.66 27.56
CA LYS A 299 15.07 10.55 27.74
C LYS A 299 14.70 11.30 26.46
N SER A 300 13.52 11.91 26.42
CA SER A 300 13.03 12.66 25.25
C SER A 300 13.50 14.13 25.22
N GLU A 301 13.89 14.68 26.37
CA GLU A 301 14.32 16.08 26.52
C GLU A 301 15.58 16.17 27.38
N TYR A 302 16.58 16.90 26.90
CA TYR A 302 17.89 17.09 27.53
C TYR A 302 18.11 18.57 27.88
N GLY A 303 18.86 18.83 28.95
CA GLY A 303 19.39 20.15 29.25
C GLY A 303 20.56 20.50 28.33
N LEU A 304 20.82 21.79 28.14
CA LEU A 304 22.03 22.25 27.45
C LEU A 304 23.27 21.79 28.23
N GLY A 305 24.26 21.21 27.53
CA GLY A 305 25.47 20.66 28.17
C GLY A 305 25.30 19.24 28.72
N GLU A 306 24.09 18.69 28.73
CA GLU A 306 23.86 17.32 29.21
C GLU A 306 24.23 16.25 28.18
N GLU A 307 24.80 15.15 28.64
CA GLU A 307 25.10 13.99 27.80
C GLU A 307 23.83 13.34 27.24
N ILE A 308 23.86 13.04 25.94
CA ILE A 308 22.78 12.32 25.26
C ILE A 308 23.17 10.85 25.13
N CYS A 309 22.48 9.99 25.87
CA CYS A 309 22.71 8.56 25.83
C CYS A 309 21.66 7.86 24.97
N LEU A 310 22.12 7.10 23.98
CA LEU A 310 21.31 6.29 23.09
C LEU A 310 21.68 4.81 23.27
N SER A 311 20.73 4.01 23.73
CA SER A 311 20.88 2.56 23.79
C SER A 311 20.73 1.96 22.39
N LEU A 312 21.70 1.15 21.97
CA LEU A 312 21.77 0.51 20.66
C LEU A 312 22.19 -0.95 20.78
N ASP A 313 21.76 -1.77 19.83
CA ASP A 313 22.20 -3.16 19.72
C ASP A 313 23.73 -3.26 19.63
N GLN A 314 24.31 -4.27 20.28
CA GLN A 314 25.76 -4.47 20.35
C GLN A 314 26.39 -4.61 18.96
N GLY A 315 25.69 -5.22 18.00
CA GLY A 315 26.18 -5.33 16.64
C GLY A 315 26.30 -3.97 15.96
N LEU A 316 25.31 -3.08 16.13
CA LEU A 316 25.37 -1.72 15.59
C LEU A 316 26.47 -0.87 16.25
N ILE A 317 26.70 -1.04 17.56
CA ILE A 317 27.83 -0.42 18.25
C ILE A 317 29.17 -0.83 17.62
N LYS A 318 29.33 -2.11 17.26
CA LYS A 318 30.54 -2.59 16.58
C LYS A 318 30.68 -1.98 15.20
N GLU A 319 29.60 -1.89 14.42
CA GLU A 319 29.66 -1.25 13.10
C GLU A 319 30.00 0.25 13.18
N LEU A 320 29.53 0.96 14.21
CA LEU A 320 29.93 2.34 14.51
C LEU A 320 31.42 2.43 14.85
N ALA A 321 31.93 1.55 15.71
CA ALA A 321 33.36 1.53 16.08
C ALA A 321 34.29 1.21 14.89
N GLU A 322 33.80 0.45 13.92
CA GLU A 322 34.51 0.10 12.69
C GLU A 322 34.29 1.10 11.53
N GLU A 323 33.56 2.19 11.78
CA GLU A 323 33.17 3.21 10.80
C GLU A 323 32.45 2.66 9.56
N ARG A 324 31.69 1.57 9.71
CA ARG A 324 30.98 0.88 8.61
C ARG A 324 29.57 1.43 8.35
N VAL A 325 29.06 2.28 9.22
CA VAL A 325 27.74 2.90 9.07
C VAL A 325 27.88 4.37 8.71
N LEU A 326 26.87 4.91 8.02
CA LEU A 326 26.76 6.35 7.86
C LEU A 326 26.12 6.94 9.12
N PHE A 327 26.84 7.84 9.76
CA PHE A 327 26.46 8.46 11.02
C PHE A 327 26.40 9.98 10.83
N GLU A 328 25.23 10.60 11.00
CA GLU A 328 25.02 12.03 10.76
C GLU A 328 24.17 12.67 11.86
N LEU A 329 24.49 13.92 12.20
CA LEU A 329 23.68 14.75 13.09
C LEU A 329 23.17 15.97 12.31
N PHE A 330 21.86 16.11 12.24
CA PHE A 330 21.19 17.25 11.64
C PHE A 330 20.88 18.29 12.71
N LYS A 331 21.52 19.47 12.62
CA LYS A 331 21.23 20.64 13.48
C LYS A 331 19.99 21.41 13.00
N THR A 332 19.72 21.34 11.70
CA THR A 332 18.48 21.78 11.05
C THR A 332 18.15 20.79 9.94
N LYS A 333 16.95 20.88 9.34
CA LYS A 333 16.56 20.00 8.21
C LYS A 333 17.53 20.02 7.01
N LYS A 334 18.38 21.04 6.88
CA LYS A 334 19.26 21.23 5.71
C LYS A 334 20.75 21.10 6.00
N THR A 335 21.14 21.02 7.27
CA THR A 335 22.56 21.03 7.67
C THR A 335 22.87 19.82 8.54
N SER A 336 23.55 18.84 7.95
CA SER A 336 24.15 17.72 8.66
C SER A 336 25.63 17.97 8.95
N VAL A 337 26.11 17.33 10.00
CA VAL A 337 27.54 17.14 10.28
C VAL A 337 27.83 15.65 10.35
N ASN A 338 29.03 15.26 9.92
CA ASN A 338 29.49 13.88 10.03
C ASN A 338 29.58 13.49 11.51
N GLY A 339 28.85 12.45 11.91
CA GLY A 339 28.79 11.94 13.27
C GLY A 339 30.15 11.47 13.79
N TYR A 340 31.06 11.02 12.93
CA TYR A 340 32.41 10.62 13.33
C TYR A 340 33.31 11.81 13.73
N SER A 341 32.91 13.05 13.39
CA SER A 341 33.59 14.26 13.87
C SER A 341 33.05 14.80 15.19
N LEU A 342 32.00 14.17 15.73
CA LEU A 342 31.39 14.55 17.01
C LEU A 342 32.24 14.08 18.18
N GLU A 343 32.04 14.70 19.33
CA GLU A 343 32.56 14.17 20.59
C GLU A 343 31.58 13.11 21.10
N TYR A 344 31.97 11.84 20.99
CA TYR A 344 31.16 10.70 21.39
C TYR A 344 31.97 9.57 22.03
N LYS A 345 31.29 8.74 22.81
CA LYS A 345 31.83 7.52 23.41
C LYS A 345 30.92 6.34 23.07
N LEU A 346 31.52 5.22 22.69
CA LEU A 346 30.84 3.94 22.55
C LEU A 346 31.09 3.09 23.80
N THR A 347 30.03 2.50 24.31
CA THR A 347 30.06 1.46 25.36
C THR A 347 29.49 0.16 24.79
N GLU A 348 29.39 -0.90 25.58
CA GLU A 348 28.89 -2.21 25.10
C GLU A 348 27.53 -2.12 24.38
N ASN A 349 26.64 -1.24 24.84
CA ASN A 349 25.27 -1.12 24.34
C ASN A 349 24.77 0.33 24.21
N GLN A 350 25.66 1.32 24.26
CA GLN A 350 25.26 2.73 24.14
C GLN A 350 26.23 3.56 23.31
N LEU A 351 25.66 4.48 22.55
CA LEU A 351 26.30 5.67 22.01
C LEU A 351 26.01 6.84 22.97
N VAL A 352 27.06 7.48 23.47
CA VAL A 352 26.97 8.66 24.34
C VAL A 352 27.54 9.85 23.60
N LEU A 353 26.74 10.88 23.39
CA LEU A 353 27.16 12.15 22.79
C LEU A 353 27.39 13.18 23.90
N SER A 354 28.56 13.83 23.87
CA SER A 354 28.88 14.94 24.78
C SER A 354 27.86 16.08 24.60
N GLY A 355 27.38 16.65 25.70
CA GLY A 355 26.43 17.76 25.65
C GLY A 355 27.06 19.09 25.20
N GLU A 356 28.37 19.24 25.38
CA GLU A 356 29.12 20.48 25.11
C GLU A 356 29.14 20.85 23.61
N GLN A 357 28.97 19.87 22.73
CA GLN A 357 28.94 20.10 21.27
C GLN A 357 27.64 20.75 20.77
N PHE A 358 26.62 20.86 21.63
CA PHE A 358 25.33 21.45 21.29
C PHE A 358 25.28 22.91 21.73
N GLU A 359 25.72 23.81 20.86
CA GLU A 359 25.85 25.26 21.15
C GLU A 359 24.52 25.97 21.49
N LYS A 360 23.37 25.40 21.12
CA LYS A 360 22.06 26.04 21.33
C LYS A 360 20.94 25.05 21.66
N PRO A 361 19.93 25.48 22.41
CA PRO A 361 18.67 24.74 22.53
C PRO A 361 18.01 24.54 21.17
N GLY A 362 17.31 23.42 20.99
CA GLY A 362 16.61 23.13 19.75
C GLY A 362 16.29 21.65 19.56
N ARG A 363 15.76 21.34 18.37
CA ARG A 363 15.52 19.97 17.92
C ARG A 363 16.65 19.54 17.01
N TYR A 364 17.22 18.40 17.32
CA TYR A 364 18.30 17.75 16.59
C TYR A 364 17.81 16.39 16.11
N GLN A 365 18.32 15.92 14.98
CA GLN A 365 18.01 14.59 14.47
C GLN A 365 19.30 13.82 14.25
N LEU A 366 19.41 12.68 14.91
CA LEU A 366 20.48 11.73 14.71
C LEU A 366 20.04 10.70 13.67
N LYS A 367 20.86 10.51 12.64
CA LYS A 367 20.65 9.54 11.57
C LYS A 367 21.80 8.54 11.56
N ILE A 368 21.48 7.26 11.69
CA ILE A 368 22.43 6.15 11.54
C ILE A 368 21.90 5.25 10.45
N LYS A 369 22.67 5.03 9.38
CA LYS A 369 22.31 4.14 8.26
C LYS A 369 23.31 2.99 8.18
N SER A 370 22.81 1.78 8.42
CA SER A 370 23.54 0.51 8.35
C SER A 370 22.98 -0.35 7.23
N ASP A 371 23.84 -1.01 6.46
CA ASP A 371 23.41 -1.99 5.46
C ASP A 371 22.84 -3.26 6.10
N THR A 372 23.25 -3.57 7.34
CA THR A 372 22.83 -4.74 8.13
C THR A 372 21.52 -4.48 8.87
N TYR A 373 21.38 -3.31 9.51
CA TYR A 373 20.28 -2.98 10.43
C TYR A 373 19.28 -1.94 9.88
N GLY A 374 19.53 -1.40 8.69
CA GLY A 374 18.71 -0.35 8.09
C GLY A 374 18.98 1.04 8.65
N GLN A 375 18.01 1.95 8.48
CA GLN A 375 18.11 3.33 8.91
C GLN A 375 17.41 3.56 10.26
N LEU A 376 18.13 4.20 11.19
CA LEU A 376 17.59 4.74 12.42
C LEU A 376 17.50 6.26 12.34
N LEU A 377 16.35 6.80 12.73
CA LEU A 377 16.12 8.24 12.87
C LEU A 377 15.64 8.55 14.29
N LEU A 378 16.42 9.32 15.02
CA LEU A 378 16.16 9.64 16.42
C LEU A 378 16.09 11.14 16.61
N LEU A 379 15.00 11.61 17.22
CA LEU A 379 14.77 13.02 17.50
C LEU A 379 15.17 13.34 18.93
N VAL A 380 16.03 14.35 19.08
CA VAL A 380 16.50 14.83 20.38
C VAL A 380 16.06 16.28 20.53
N THR A 381 15.47 16.62 21.68
CA THR A 381 15.17 18.01 22.05
C THR A 381 16.09 18.46 23.17
N ILE A 382 16.83 19.54 22.95
CA ILE A 382 17.69 20.17 23.96
C ILE A 382 17.04 21.48 24.38
N LYS A 383 16.82 21.66 25.67
CA LYS A 383 16.24 22.87 26.28
C LYS A 383 17.29 23.61 27.08
N GLN A 384 17.11 24.92 27.20
CA GLN A 384 17.86 25.72 28.16
C GLN A 384 17.37 25.36 29.56
N GLU A 385 18.27 25.10 30.51
CA GLU A 385 17.87 24.96 31.91
C GLU A 385 17.28 26.28 32.43
N GLY A 386 16.12 26.20 33.10
CA GLY A 386 15.53 27.33 33.81
C GLY A 386 14.59 28.23 32.99
N LEU A 387 13.34 27.79 32.82
CA LEU A 387 12.16 28.65 32.97
C LEU A 387 11.09 27.82 33.67
N VAL A 388 11.10 27.88 35.01
CA VAL A 388 9.91 27.57 35.80
C VAL A 388 8.85 28.55 35.32
N GLN A 389 7.76 28.06 34.71
CA GLN A 389 6.56 28.86 34.57
C GLN A 389 6.01 29.05 35.98
N GLU A 390 6.12 30.27 36.51
CA GLU A 390 5.27 30.72 37.63
C GLU A 390 3.82 30.87 37.16
#